data_AF-A0A3M6XLB2-F1
#
_entry.id   AF-A0A3M6XLB2-F1
#
_cell.length_a   1.000
_cell.length_b   1.000
_cell.length_c   1.000
_cell.angle_alpha   90.00
_cell.angle_beta   90.00
_cell.angle_gamma   90.00
#
_symmetry.space_group_name_H-M   'P 1'
#
loop_
_entity.id
_entity.type
_entity.pdbx_description
1 polymer ?
#
loop_
_entity_poly.entity_id
_entity_poly.type
_entity_poly.pdbx_seq_one_letter_code
_entity_poly.pdbx_strand_id
1 'polypeptide(L)'
;NAAATLKSLQAANIPFILLTNGGGKSETERVNNLSQQLGVDLDVGMFVQSHTPFGDMSKDYKGKTVMIVGGDYDKCARVAKNDYGFDSVVTPADIVTAHPEIWPFAKVFRDYYSQFAKPLPRPVNPSNLASSLKIDAIFVYNDPRDWGLDAAIIIDLLLSQEGYLGTLSRKNGDASLPNRGYQTDGQPPLFYSNPDLWWAASYHLPRLGQGGFREAFLGLWNAVTNHANLDCRVFGKPYQPTYEFAENRLRMHRKQMFGQVGLNDPLRKVYMVGDNPESDIAGANGYRSPHGSEWKSLLVRTGVYQEGTEPAHTPTAIVDGVQEAVQWAVEDARKQ
;
A
#
# COMPACT_ATOMS: atom_id res chain seq x y z
N ASN A 1 4.58 -19.29 -19.76
CA ASN A 1 5.68 -19.74 -18.85
C ASN A 1 5.33 -19.58 -17.38
N ALA A 2 4.84 -18.42 -16.91
CA ALA A 2 4.51 -18.20 -15.48
C ALA A 2 3.63 -19.29 -14.82
N ALA A 3 2.53 -19.70 -15.47
CA ALA A 3 1.65 -20.76 -14.96
C ALA A 3 2.39 -22.09 -14.71
N ALA A 4 3.21 -22.54 -15.68
CA ALA A 4 3.98 -23.77 -15.55
C ALA A 4 5.03 -23.66 -14.44
N THR A 5 5.66 -22.48 -14.29
CA THR A 5 6.61 -22.21 -13.21
C THR A 5 5.95 -22.33 -11.83
N LEU A 6 4.79 -21.70 -11.61
CA LEU A 6 4.08 -21.80 -10.32
C LEU A 6 3.65 -23.24 -10.02
N LYS A 7 3.14 -23.97 -11.03
CA LYS A 7 2.81 -25.40 -10.88
C LYS A 7 4.03 -26.23 -10.50
N SER A 8 5.20 -25.93 -11.07
CA SER A 8 6.44 -26.63 -10.74
C SER A 8 6.87 -26.39 -9.29
N LEU A 9 6.69 -25.18 -8.76
CA LEU A 9 6.95 -24.86 -7.36
C LEU A 9 6.00 -25.64 -6.44
N GLN A 10 4.70 -25.66 -6.76
CA GLN A 10 3.71 -26.43 -5.99
C GLN A 10 4.02 -27.94 -6.01
N ALA A 11 4.32 -28.51 -7.17
CA ALA A 11 4.65 -29.93 -7.32
C ALA A 11 5.92 -30.31 -6.53
N ALA A 12 6.89 -29.39 -6.42
CA ALA A 12 8.10 -29.56 -5.64
C ALA A 12 7.94 -29.19 -4.15
N ASN A 13 6.74 -28.81 -3.71
CA ASN A 13 6.46 -28.28 -2.37
C ASN A 13 7.38 -27.11 -1.97
N ILE A 14 7.76 -26.25 -2.92
CA ILE A 14 8.57 -25.06 -2.63
C ILE A 14 7.61 -23.92 -2.23
N PRO A 15 7.69 -23.38 -1.00
CA PRO A 15 6.79 -22.32 -0.55
C PRO A 15 7.10 -21.02 -1.29
N PHE A 16 6.06 -20.34 -1.77
CA PHE A 16 6.17 -19.03 -2.39
C PHE A 16 4.99 -18.14 -2.01
N ILE A 17 5.16 -16.84 -2.18
CA ILE A 17 4.10 -15.84 -2.10
C ILE A 17 4.21 -14.90 -3.31
N LEU A 18 3.13 -14.17 -3.58
CA LEU A 18 3.08 -13.14 -4.61
C LEU A 18 2.99 -11.78 -3.91
N LEU A 19 4.03 -10.95 -4.09
CA LEU A 19 4.16 -9.63 -3.49
C LEU A 19 4.04 -8.53 -4.55
N THR A 20 2.99 -7.72 -4.49
CA THR A 20 2.72 -6.65 -5.44
C THR A 20 2.46 -5.32 -4.76
N ASN A 21 2.96 -4.24 -5.35
CA ASN A 21 2.58 -2.88 -5.00
C ASN A 21 1.24 -2.46 -5.64
N GLY A 22 0.69 -3.30 -6.52
CA GLY A 22 -0.67 -3.14 -7.03
C GLY A 22 -1.72 -3.34 -5.94
N GLY A 23 -2.86 -2.67 -6.08
CA GLY A 23 -3.93 -2.68 -5.09
C GLY A 23 -5.29 -2.33 -5.66
N GLY A 24 -6.28 -2.18 -4.78
CA GLY A 24 -7.60 -1.64 -5.12
C GLY A 24 -8.76 -2.63 -5.12
N LYS A 25 -8.47 -3.90 -4.83
CA LYS A 25 -9.44 -5.01 -4.76
C LYS A 25 -9.07 -5.89 -3.57
N SER A 26 -10.03 -6.68 -3.09
CA SER A 26 -9.75 -7.66 -2.05
C SER A 26 -8.79 -8.72 -2.56
N GLU A 27 -7.99 -9.29 -1.66
CA GLU A 27 -7.09 -10.39 -1.98
C GLU A 27 -7.88 -11.58 -2.55
N THR A 28 -9.07 -11.86 -2.02
CA THR A 28 -9.97 -12.91 -2.54
C THR A 28 -10.32 -12.70 -4.01
N GLU A 29 -10.75 -11.49 -4.39
CA GLU A 29 -11.05 -11.18 -5.80
C GLU A 29 -9.79 -11.33 -6.66
N ARG A 30 -8.65 -10.88 -6.16
CA ARG A 30 -7.40 -10.92 -6.93
C ARG A 30 -6.87 -12.33 -7.13
N VAL A 31 -6.91 -13.14 -6.08
CA VAL A 31 -6.55 -14.57 -6.08
C VAL A 31 -7.46 -15.34 -7.02
N ASN A 32 -8.78 -15.18 -6.95
CA ASN A 32 -9.71 -15.89 -7.84
C ASN A 32 -9.42 -15.58 -9.32
N ASN A 33 -9.23 -14.31 -9.66
CA ASN A 33 -8.89 -13.91 -11.03
C ASN A 33 -7.55 -14.52 -11.49
N LEU A 34 -6.53 -14.48 -10.63
CA LEU A 34 -5.20 -14.96 -10.98
C LEU A 34 -5.16 -16.50 -11.09
N SER A 35 -5.84 -17.19 -10.17
CA SER A 35 -6.00 -18.65 -10.19
C SER A 35 -6.68 -19.11 -11.48
N GLN A 36 -7.74 -18.41 -11.91
CA GLN A 36 -8.41 -18.70 -13.18
C GLN A 36 -7.52 -18.42 -14.39
N GLN A 37 -6.81 -17.29 -14.40
CA GLN A 37 -5.95 -16.90 -15.52
C GLN A 37 -4.75 -17.83 -15.71
N LEU A 38 -4.15 -18.29 -14.60
CA LEU A 38 -2.97 -19.15 -14.62
C LEU A 38 -3.32 -20.64 -14.57
N GLY A 39 -4.56 -20.99 -14.22
CA GLY A 39 -4.99 -22.37 -13.97
C GLY A 39 -4.20 -23.01 -12.83
N VAL A 40 -3.97 -22.26 -11.75
CA VAL A 40 -3.18 -22.63 -10.56
C VAL A 40 -4.02 -22.34 -9.32
N ASP A 41 -4.05 -23.26 -8.36
CA ASP A 41 -4.76 -23.02 -7.10
C ASP A 41 -3.90 -22.15 -6.19
N LEU A 42 -4.33 -20.90 -5.96
CA LEU A 42 -3.69 -19.96 -5.06
C LEU A 42 -4.57 -19.69 -3.84
N ASP A 43 -3.96 -19.59 -2.67
CA ASP A 43 -4.64 -19.20 -1.42
C ASP A 43 -4.45 -17.70 -1.14
N VAL A 44 -5.41 -17.10 -0.42
CA VAL A 44 -5.34 -15.69 0.01
C VAL A 44 -4.11 -15.40 0.87
N GLY A 45 -3.68 -16.35 1.70
CA GLY A 45 -2.46 -16.25 2.50
C GLY A 45 -1.17 -16.18 1.67
N MET A 46 -1.22 -16.52 0.38
CA MET A 46 -0.09 -16.44 -0.54
C MET A 46 0.00 -15.08 -1.25
N PHE A 47 -0.96 -14.18 -1.07
CA PHE A 47 -1.05 -12.94 -1.84
C PHE A 47 -0.90 -11.72 -0.94
N VAL A 48 0.05 -10.84 -1.28
CA VAL A 48 0.30 -9.59 -0.57
C VAL A 48 0.23 -8.44 -1.56
N GLN A 49 -0.79 -7.59 -1.39
CA GLN A 49 -0.98 -6.32 -2.09
C GLN A 49 -0.41 -5.17 -1.27
N SER A 50 -0.31 -4.00 -1.88
CA SER A 50 0.16 -2.77 -1.24
C SER A 50 -0.55 -2.46 0.07
N HIS A 51 -1.87 -2.64 0.11
CA HIS A 51 -2.70 -2.34 1.27
C HIS A 51 -2.87 -3.51 2.25
N THR A 52 -2.42 -4.73 1.93
CA THR A 52 -2.56 -5.90 2.82
C THR A 52 -1.95 -5.68 4.22
N PRO A 53 -0.80 -5.01 4.38
CA PRO A 53 -0.26 -4.69 5.71
C PRO A 53 -1.19 -3.85 6.59
N PHE A 54 -2.10 -3.06 6.01
CA PHE A 54 -3.07 -2.28 6.79
C PHE A 54 -4.07 -3.16 7.53
N GLY A 55 -4.26 -4.41 7.09
CA GLY A 55 -5.09 -5.38 7.80
C GLY A 55 -4.61 -5.67 9.22
N ASP A 56 -3.30 -5.71 9.44
CA ASP A 56 -2.74 -5.94 10.79
C ASP A 56 -2.94 -4.74 11.71
N MET A 57 -3.15 -3.55 11.15
CA MET A 57 -3.33 -2.29 11.88
C MET A 57 -4.77 -2.09 12.37
N SER A 58 -5.76 -2.84 11.88
CA SER A 58 -7.17 -2.60 12.23
C SER A 58 -7.45 -2.69 13.73
N LYS A 59 -6.68 -3.52 14.45
CA LYS A 59 -6.75 -3.66 15.91
C LYS A 59 -6.38 -2.37 16.65
N ASP A 60 -5.43 -1.60 16.14
CA ASP A 60 -4.98 -0.32 16.73
C ASP A 60 -6.03 0.79 16.57
N TYR A 61 -6.98 0.58 15.64
CA TYR A 61 -8.08 1.49 15.31
C TYR A 61 -9.46 0.94 15.69
N LYS A 62 -9.52 -0.01 16.63
CA LYS A 62 -10.80 -0.51 17.14
C LYS A 62 -11.63 0.62 17.74
N GLY A 63 -12.89 0.74 17.31
CA GLY A 63 -13.83 1.79 17.72
C GLY A 63 -13.51 3.20 17.19
N LYS A 64 -12.49 3.34 16.34
CA LYS A 64 -12.05 4.61 15.74
C LYS A 64 -12.61 4.77 14.32
N THR A 65 -12.62 6.00 13.81
CA THR A 65 -13.01 6.30 12.43
C THR A 65 -11.78 6.56 11.58
N VAL A 66 -11.61 5.78 10.51
CA VAL A 66 -10.49 5.94 9.58
C VAL A 66 -10.97 6.45 8.23
N MET A 67 -10.16 7.27 7.57
CA MET A 67 -10.41 7.69 6.20
C MET A 67 -9.64 6.82 5.22
N ILE A 68 -10.36 6.23 4.25
CA ILE A 68 -9.79 5.40 3.19
C ILE A 68 -9.83 6.17 1.88
N VAL A 69 -8.65 6.38 1.31
CA VAL A 69 -8.44 7.19 0.11
C VAL A 69 -8.05 6.32 -1.08
N GLY A 70 -8.64 6.66 -2.22
CA GLY A 70 -8.33 6.10 -3.52
C GLY A 70 -8.91 4.72 -3.83
N GLY A 71 -8.62 4.27 -5.04
CA GLY A 71 -9.25 3.08 -5.63
C GLY A 71 -10.47 3.41 -6.49
N ASP A 72 -11.08 2.34 -6.99
CA ASP A 72 -12.24 2.40 -7.86
C ASP A 72 -13.53 2.29 -7.03
N TYR A 73 -14.39 3.30 -7.10
CA TYR A 73 -15.57 3.49 -6.23
C TYR A 73 -15.22 3.30 -4.74
N ASP A 74 -16.06 2.60 -3.96
CA ASP A 74 -15.81 2.27 -2.55
C ASP A 74 -15.10 0.92 -2.35
N LYS A 75 -14.44 0.36 -3.38
CA LYS A 75 -13.80 -0.98 -3.27
C LYS A 75 -12.78 -1.04 -2.13
N CYS A 76 -11.87 -0.06 -2.04
CA CYS A 76 -10.88 -0.01 -0.96
C CYS A 76 -11.53 0.13 0.42
N ALA A 77 -12.58 0.95 0.54
CA ALA A 77 -13.33 1.10 1.78
C ALA A 77 -14.05 -0.19 2.20
N ARG A 78 -14.55 -0.97 1.24
CA ARG A 78 -15.11 -2.30 1.49
C ARG A 78 -14.05 -3.29 1.96
N VAL A 79 -12.86 -3.30 1.36
CA VAL A 79 -11.74 -4.14 1.84
C VAL A 79 -11.40 -3.79 3.28
N ALA A 80 -11.20 -2.50 3.58
CA ALA A 80 -10.89 -2.03 4.93
C ALA A 80 -11.96 -2.48 5.94
N LYS A 81 -13.24 -2.30 5.62
CA LYS A 81 -14.34 -2.61 6.54
C LYS A 81 -14.62 -4.11 6.67
N ASN A 82 -14.80 -4.79 5.54
CA ASN A 82 -15.33 -6.15 5.50
C ASN A 82 -14.24 -7.20 5.67
N ASP A 83 -13.06 -6.96 5.10
CA ASP A 83 -12.00 -7.97 5.04
C ASP A 83 -10.97 -7.73 6.16
N TYR A 84 -10.63 -6.47 6.44
CA TYR A 84 -9.61 -6.11 7.44
C TYR A 84 -10.19 -5.77 8.82
N GLY A 85 -11.49 -5.49 8.92
CA GLY A 85 -12.19 -5.31 10.19
C GLY A 85 -12.10 -3.91 10.81
N PHE A 86 -11.89 -2.86 10.01
CA PHE A 86 -12.05 -1.48 10.48
C PHE A 86 -13.53 -1.17 10.77
N ASP A 87 -13.84 -0.68 11.97
CA ASP A 87 -15.22 -0.52 12.44
C ASP A 87 -15.98 0.62 11.72
N SER A 88 -15.33 1.79 11.63
CA SER A 88 -15.89 3.00 11.02
C SER A 88 -14.94 3.49 9.92
N VAL A 89 -15.44 3.48 8.68
CA VAL A 89 -14.70 3.83 7.47
C VAL A 89 -15.43 4.97 6.78
N VAL A 90 -14.70 6.05 6.51
CA VAL A 90 -15.14 7.21 5.74
C VAL A 90 -14.29 7.34 4.49
N THR A 91 -14.88 7.81 3.40
CA THR A 91 -14.18 8.10 2.14
C THR A 91 -14.29 9.59 1.79
N PRO A 92 -13.39 10.11 0.93
CA PRO A 92 -13.53 11.44 0.34
C PRO A 92 -14.88 11.66 -0.36
N ALA A 93 -15.46 10.60 -0.94
CA ALA A 93 -16.78 10.62 -1.55
C ALA A 93 -17.90 10.91 -0.53
N ASP A 94 -17.83 10.30 0.66
CA ASP A 94 -18.80 10.52 1.74
C ASP A 94 -18.76 11.98 2.20
N ILE A 95 -17.54 12.52 2.35
CA ILE A 95 -17.30 13.90 2.80
C ILE A 95 -17.81 14.91 1.77
N VAL A 96 -17.38 14.82 0.51
CA VAL A 96 -17.76 15.79 -0.52
C VAL A 96 -19.24 15.73 -0.88
N THR A 97 -19.89 14.57 -0.70
CA THR A 97 -21.34 14.44 -0.91
C THR A 97 -22.12 15.12 0.21
N ALA A 98 -21.66 15.02 1.46
CA ALA A 98 -22.26 15.70 2.60
C ALA A 98 -21.96 17.21 2.62
N HIS A 99 -20.75 17.60 2.18
CA HIS A 99 -20.23 18.97 2.19
C HIS A 99 -19.62 19.34 0.82
N PRO A 100 -20.44 19.56 -0.23
CA PRO A 100 -19.93 19.87 -1.57
C PRO A 100 -19.07 21.13 -1.64
N GLU A 101 -19.24 22.05 -0.70
CA GLU A 101 -18.48 23.29 -0.56
C GLU A 101 -17.01 23.07 -0.21
N ILE A 102 -16.63 21.89 0.32
CA ILE A 102 -15.24 21.58 0.67
C ILE A 102 -14.33 21.56 -0.58
N TRP A 103 -14.90 21.21 -1.73
CA TRP A 103 -14.22 21.22 -3.01
C TRP A 103 -15.20 21.61 -4.12
N PRO A 104 -15.36 22.92 -4.41
CA PRO A 104 -16.38 23.40 -5.35
C PRO A 104 -16.16 22.92 -6.79
N PHE A 105 -14.98 22.38 -7.08
CA PHE A 105 -14.62 21.80 -8.38
C PHE A 105 -15.07 20.33 -8.54
N ALA A 106 -15.57 19.69 -7.47
CA ALA A 106 -16.06 18.30 -7.48
C ALA A 106 -17.29 18.08 -8.38
N LYS A 107 -17.89 19.14 -8.93
CA LYS A 107 -19.13 19.05 -9.73
C LYS A 107 -19.05 18.03 -10.87
N VAL A 108 -17.89 17.89 -11.51
CA VAL A 108 -17.68 16.92 -12.61
C VAL A 108 -17.60 15.46 -12.13
N PHE A 109 -17.28 15.23 -10.86
CA PHE A 109 -17.23 13.91 -10.22
C PHE A 109 -18.46 13.62 -9.35
N ARG A 110 -19.44 14.53 -9.27
CA ARG A 110 -20.62 14.38 -8.43
C ARG A 110 -21.35 13.05 -8.67
N ASP A 111 -21.65 12.76 -9.93
CA ASP A 111 -22.40 11.56 -10.31
C ASP A 111 -21.60 10.28 -9.99
N TYR A 112 -20.28 10.34 -10.09
CA TYR A 112 -19.40 9.23 -9.70
C TYR A 112 -19.48 9.01 -8.18
N TYR A 113 -19.27 10.04 -7.38
CA TYR A 113 -19.26 9.92 -5.91
C TYR A 113 -20.63 9.56 -5.32
N SER A 114 -21.72 10.13 -5.84
CA SER A 114 -23.07 9.88 -5.31
C SER A 114 -23.52 8.42 -5.45
N GLN A 115 -22.90 7.63 -6.33
CA GLN A 115 -23.24 6.22 -6.53
C GLN A 115 -22.86 5.33 -5.33
N PHE A 116 -21.86 5.76 -4.55
CA PHE A 116 -21.29 4.92 -3.49
C PHE A 116 -21.06 5.64 -2.17
N ALA A 117 -21.23 6.97 -2.14
CA ALA A 117 -21.16 7.75 -0.92
C ALA A 117 -22.19 7.27 0.11
N LYS A 118 -21.76 7.18 1.36
CA LYS A 118 -22.55 6.79 2.53
C LYS A 118 -22.71 8.00 3.46
N PRO A 119 -23.77 8.04 4.28
CA PRO A 119 -23.88 9.06 5.31
C PRO A 119 -22.68 9.05 6.25
N LEU A 120 -22.20 10.23 6.63
CA LEU A 120 -21.13 10.34 7.61
C LEU A 120 -21.58 9.75 8.97
N PRO A 121 -20.68 9.06 9.70
CA PRO A 121 -21.02 8.49 11.01
C PRO A 121 -21.33 9.58 12.05
N ARG A 122 -20.84 10.80 11.83
CA ARG A 122 -21.11 12.02 12.60
C ARG A 122 -21.09 13.23 11.66
N PRO A 123 -21.83 14.31 11.97
CA PRO A 123 -21.78 15.54 11.18
C PRO A 123 -20.43 16.25 11.32
N VAL A 124 -20.09 17.11 10.36
CA VAL A 124 -19.00 18.07 10.53
C VAL A 124 -19.53 19.26 11.32
N ASN A 125 -19.10 19.41 12.57
CA ASN A 125 -19.56 20.46 13.47
C ASN A 125 -18.41 21.02 14.34
N PRO A 126 -17.63 21.99 13.82
CA PRO A 126 -16.50 22.55 14.58
C PRO A 126 -16.93 23.30 15.84
N SER A 127 -18.21 23.65 16.00
CA SER A 127 -18.73 24.29 17.22
C SER A 127 -19.01 23.29 18.36
N ASN A 128 -19.06 21.97 18.08
CA ASN A 128 -19.22 20.93 19.09
C ASN A 128 -18.42 19.68 18.72
N LEU A 129 -17.14 19.66 19.11
CA LEU A 129 -16.22 18.56 18.76
C LEU A 129 -16.66 17.20 19.33
N ALA A 130 -17.35 17.16 20.47
CA ALA A 130 -17.79 15.90 21.08
C ALA A 130 -18.73 15.09 20.15
N SER A 131 -19.51 15.77 19.31
CA SER A 131 -20.39 15.16 18.32
C SER A 131 -19.94 15.35 16.87
N SER A 132 -18.80 16.01 16.63
CA SER A 132 -18.25 16.22 15.30
C SER A 132 -17.55 14.97 14.74
N LEU A 133 -17.44 14.90 13.42
CA LEU A 133 -16.64 13.90 12.72
C LEU A 133 -15.15 14.09 13.06
N LYS A 134 -14.59 13.05 13.67
CA LYS A 134 -13.15 12.89 13.90
C LYS A 134 -12.64 11.79 12.99
N ILE A 135 -11.52 12.03 12.32
CA ILE A 135 -10.75 11.02 11.59
C ILE A 135 -9.49 10.73 12.40
N ASP A 136 -9.31 9.47 12.80
CA ASP A 136 -8.23 9.01 13.65
C ASP A 136 -6.99 8.54 12.87
N ALA A 137 -7.14 8.21 11.59
CA ALA A 137 -6.05 7.90 10.67
C ALA A 137 -6.50 8.00 9.21
N ILE A 138 -5.55 8.27 8.33
CA ILE A 138 -5.74 8.35 6.88
C ILE A 138 -4.94 7.26 6.21
N PHE A 139 -5.58 6.43 5.40
CA PHE A 139 -4.94 5.39 4.62
C PHE A 139 -5.21 5.57 3.13
N VAL A 140 -4.16 5.82 2.36
CA VAL A 140 -4.19 5.83 0.90
C VAL A 140 -3.97 4.39 0.42
N TYR A 141 -5.08 3.68 0.17
CA TYR A 141 -5.05 2.26 -0.19
C TYR A 141 -4.61 2.04 -1.64
N ASN A 142 -4.97 2.97 -2.52
CA ASN A 142 -4.66 2.91 -3.95
C ASN A 142 -4.68 4.33 -4.54
N ASP A 143 -4.36 4.47 -5.81
CA ASP A 143 -4.41 5.74 -6.55
C ASP A 143 -5.75 6.47 -6.39
N PRO A 144 -5.76 7.73 -5.93
CA PRO A 144 -6.96 8.55 -5.92
C PRO A 144 -7.42 8.92 -7.34
N ARG A 145 -8.71 9.23 -7.50
CA ARG A 145 -9.33 9.53 -8.81
C ARG A 145 -9.47 11.03 -9.05
N ASP A 146 -9.65 11.82 -7.99
CA ASP A 146 -9.66 13.27 -8.03
C ASP A 146 -8.57 13.77 -7.08
N TRP A 147 -7.33 13.85 -7.58
CA TRP A 147 -6.18 14.26 -6.77
C TRP A 147 -6.40 15.61 -6.08
N GLY A 148 -7.21 16.50 -6.66
CA GLY A 148 -7.51 17.80 -6.06
C GLY A 148 -8.38 17.65 -4.82
N LEU A 149 -9.52 16.95 -4.93
CA LEU A 149 -10.40 16.67 -3.80
C LEU A 149 -9.69 15.88 -2.71
N ASP A 150 -9.06 14.77 -3.10
CA ASP A 150 -8.41 13.85 -2.19
C ASP A 150 -7.26 14.56 -1.43
N ALA A 151 -6.44 15.36 -2.12
CA ALA A 151 -5.39 16.14 -1.47
C ALA A 151 -5.94 17.24 -0.55
N ALA A 152 -7.00 17.97 -0.95
CA ALA A 152 -7.58 19.02 -0.14
C ALA A 152 -8.09 18.49 1.21
N ILE A 153 -8.84 17.39 1.19
CA ILE A 153 -9.35 16.78 2.43
C ILE A 153 -8.21 16.26 3.31
N ILE A 154 -7.16 15.65 2.73
CA ILE A 154 -6.00 15.22 3.51
C ILE A 154 -5.30 16.42 4.15
N ILE A 155 -5.09 17.53 3.41
CA ILE A 155 -4.51 18.76 3.97
C ILE A 155 -5.35 19.30 5.12
N ASP A 156 -6.67 19.41 4.95
CA ASP A 156 -7.58 19.89 6.00
C ASP A 156 -7.45 19.05 7.28
N LEU A 157 -7.37 17.73 7.14
CA LEU A 157 -7.19 16.83 8.28
C LEU A 157 -5.80 16.95 8.92
N LEU A 158 -4.73 17.09 8.12
CA LEU A 158 -3.37 17.26 8.64
C LEU A 158 -3.13 18.63 9.26
N LEU A 159 -3.99 19.61 8.98
CA LEU A 159 -3.99 20.92 9.61
C LEU A 159 -5.04 21.04 10.74
N SER A 160 -5.96 20.10 10.87
CA SER A 160 -7.04 20.13 11.86
C SER A 160 -6.56 20.09 13.30
N GLN A 161 -7.45 20.37 14.26
CA GLN A 161 -7.25 20.00 15.65
C GLN A 161 -7.63 18.51 15.80
N GLU A 162 -6.68 17.67 16.23
CA GLU A 162 -6.90 16.26 16.56
C GLU A 162 -7.58 15.38 15.48
N GLY A 163 -7.66 15.82 14.23
CA GLY A 163 -8.42 15.09 13.18
C GLY A 163 -9.90 15.43 13.10
N TYR A 164 -10.38 16.44 13.83
CA TYR A 164 -11.76 16.93 13.69
C TYR A 164 -11.89 17.73 12.40
N LEU A 165 -12.65 17.20 11.43
CA LEU A 165 -12.86 17.86 10.15
C LEU A 165 -13.54 19.23 10.34
N GLY A 166 -13.14 20.22 9.55
CA GLY A 166 -13.65 21.60 9.64
C GLY A 166 -12.99 22.47 10.74
N THR A 167 -11.94 21.97 11.38
CA THR A 167 -11.14 22.74 12.35
C THR A 167 -9.76 23.09 11.78
N LEU A 168 -9.08 24.06 12.41
CA LEU A 168 -7.68 24.39 12.13
C LEU A 168 -6.94 24.45 13.47
N SER A 169 -5.86 23.70 13.62
CA SER A 169 -5.04 23.72 14.84
C SER A 169 -4.41 25.09 15.04
N ARG A 170 -4.49 25.60 16.27
CA ARG A 170 -3.84 26.85 16.68
C ARG A 170 -2.31 26.73 16.75
N LYS A 171 -1.77 25.51 16.73
CA LYS A 171 -0.33 25.26 16.74
C LYS A 171 0.30 25.45 15.36
N ASN A 172 -0.48 25.38 14.28
CA ASN A 172 0.04 25.49 12.92
C ASN A 172 0.75 26.83 12.69
N GLY A 173 2.02 26.77 12.29
CA GLY A 173 2.84 27.95 12.00
C GLY A 173 3.49 28.57 13.24
N ASP A 174 3.31 28.02 14.44
CA ASP A 174 3.98 28.50 15.65
C ASP A 174 5.46 28.11 15.63
N ALA A 175 6.32 29.08 15.29
CA ALA A 175 7.76 28.90 15.17
C ALA A 175 8.46 28.50 16.49
N SER A 176 7.79 28.61 17.64
CA SER A 176 8.34 28.15 18.93
C SER A 176 8.21 26.64 19.14
N LEU A 177 7.36 25.96 18.36
CA LEU A 177 7.12 24.52 18.47
C LEU A 177 7.95 23.72 17.45
N PRO A 178 8.25 22.44 17.75
CA PRO A 178 8.82 21.53 16.76
C PRO A 178 8.01 21.52 15.47
N ASN A 179 8.69 21.44 14.32
CA ASN A 179 8.06 21.49 13.01
C ASN A 179 7.11 22.70 12.81
N ARG A 180 7.35 23.81 13.51
CA ARG A 180 6.45 24.99 13.54
C ARG A 180 5.01 24.63 13.95
N GLY A 181 4.86 23.65 14.82
CA GLY A 181 3.61 23.14 15.36
C GLY A 181 2.73 22.33 14.38
N TYR A 182 3.12 22.21 13.10
CA TYR A 182 2.43 21.34 12.14
C TYR A 182 2.51 19.87 12.58
N GLN A 183 1.37 19.18 12.57
CA GLN A 183 1.20 17.79 13.02
C GLN A 183 1.60 17.54 14.50
N THR A 184 1.48 18.56 15.37
CA THR A 184 1.78 18.44 16.82
C THR A 184 0.55 18.56 17.73
N ASP A 185 -0.65 18.42 17.17
CA ASP A 185 -1.94 18.60 17.86
C ASP A 185 -2.86 17.36 17.74
N GLY A 186 -2.26 16.18 17.59
CA GLY A 186 -2.99 14.92 17.49
C GLY A 186 -3.66 14.70 16.14
N GLN A 187 -3.21 15.37 15.07
CA GLN A 187 -3.69 15.12 13.72
C GLN A 187 -3.50 13.65 13.31
N PRO A 188 -4.38 13.13 12.44
CA PRO A 188 -4.34 11.72 12.06
C PRO A 188 -3.03 11.40 11.33
N PRO A 189 -2.39 10.25 11.63
CA PRO A 189 -1.27 9.77 10.84
C PRO A 189 -1.72 9.45 9.41
N LEU A 190 -0.82 9.68 8.46
CA LEU A 190 -1.03 9.43 7.03
C LEU A 190 -0.21 8.23 6.58
N PHE A 191 -0.88 7.23 6.01
CA PHE A 191 -0.28 6.01 5.49
C PHE A 191 -0.48 5.89 3.98
N TYR A 192 0.60 5.65 3.25
CA TYR A 192 0.59 5.29 1.83
C TYR A 192 0.88 3.81 1.68
N SER A 193 0.18 3.14 0.76
CA SER A 193 0.34 1.69 0.52
C SER A 193 1.39 1.38 -0.54
N ASN A 194 1.68 2.31 -1.45
CA ASN A 194 2.52 2.09 -2.62
C ASN A 194 3.39 3.33 -2.93
N PRO A 195 4.72 3.21 -3.01
CA PRO A 195 5.60 4.32 -3.34
C PRO A 195 5.91 4.48 -4.82
N ASP A 196 5.47 3.55 -5.68
CA ASP A 196 5.87 3.51 -7.07
C ASP A 196 5.41 4.79 -7.79
N LEU A 197 6.39 5.56 -8.28
CA LEU A 197 6.13 6.75 -9.09
C LEU A 197 5.52 6.35 -10.44
N TRP A 198 6.07 5.31 -11.05
CA TRP A 198 5.70 4.81 -12.38
C TRP A 198 5.23 3.36 -12.30
N TRP A 199 4.22 3.03 -13.10
CA TRP A 199 3.79 1.64 -13.28
C TRP A 199 3.42 1.35 -14.74
N ALA A 200 3.50 0.06 -15.10
CA ALA A 200 3.15 -0.43 -16.43
C ALA A 200 1.62 -0.57 -16.57
N ALA A 201 1.00 0.39 -17.27
CA ALA A 201 -0.42 0.38 -17.62
C ALA A 201 -0.65 -0.18 -19.04
N SER A 202 -1.92 -0.18 -19.51
CA SER A 202 -2.24 -0.59 -20.90
C SER A 202 -1.77 0.38 -21.97
N TYR A 203 -1.38 1.60 -21.59
CA TYR A 203 -0.77 2.58 -22.49
C TYR A 203 0.69 2.21 -22.77
N HIS A 204 1.21 2.57 -23.95
CA HIS A 204 2.56 2.18 -24.37
C HIS A 204 3.70 2.83 -23.57
N LEU A 205 3.39 3.82 -22.73
CA LEU A 205 4.34 4.44 -21.79
C LEU A 205 3.88 4.25 -20.34
N PRO A 206 4.81 4.11 -19.36
CA PRO A 206 4.48 4.05 -17.94
C PRO A 206 3.61 5.23 -17.51
N ARG A 207 2.66 5.00 -16.59
CA ARG A 207 1.76 6.03 -16.03
C ARG A 207 2.13 6.32 -14.58
N LEU A 208 1.75 7.50 -14.10
CA LEU A 208 1.92 7.84 -12.68
C LEU A 208 1.06 6.89 -11.83
N GLY A 209 1.66 6.37 -10.77
CA GLY A 209 1.00 5.61 -9.72
C GLY A 209 0.85 6.42 -8.43
N GLN A 210 0.68 5.71 -7.31
CA GLN A 210 0.42 6.35 -6.02
C GLN A 210 1.62 7.17 -5.54
N GLY A 211 2.84 6.79 -5.94
CA GLY A 211 4.04 7.61 -5.72
C GLY A 211 3.92 8.98 -6.39
N GLY A 212 3.32 9.05 -7.58
CA GLY A 212 3.04 10.33 -8.25
C GLY A 212 2.05 11.20 -7.46
N PHE A 213 1.00 10.61 -6.92
CA PHE A 213 0.07 11.31 -6.03
C PHE A 213 0.77 11.81 -4.76
N ARG A 214 1.61 10.98 -4.14
CA ARG A 214 2.39 11.34 -2.94
C ARG A 214 3.33 12.52 -3.21
N GLU A 215 4.06 12.51 -4.32
CA GLU A 215 4.96 13.62 -4.66
C GLU A 215 4.20 14.91 -4.99
N ALA A 216 3.06 14.82 -5.70
CA ALA A 216 2.19 15.96 -5.92
C ALA A 216 1.63 16.52 -4.60
N PHE A 217 1.19 15.65 -3.69
CA PHE A 217 0.73 16.01 -2.36
C PHE A 217 1.82 16.68 -1.53
N LEU A 218 3.06 16.15 -1.55
CA LEU A 218 4.20 16.75 -0.87
C LEU A 218 4.48 18.18 -1.38
N GLY A 219 4.35 18.41 -2.68
CA GLY A 219 4.43 19.76 -3.27
C GLY A 219 3.38 20.71 -2.71
N LEU A 220 2.12 20.27 -2.63
CA LEU A 220 1.03 21.04 -2.02
C LEU A 220 1.27 21.31 -0.54
N TRP A 221 1.66 20.29 0.22
CA TRP A 221 1.99 20.40 1.64
C TRP A 221 3.09 21.43 1.88
N ASN A 222 4.19 21.36 1.10
CA ASN A 222 5.28 22.31 1.20
C ASN A 222 4.82 23.75 0.94
N ALA A 223 3.99 23.97 -0.07
CA ALA A 223 3.45 25.29 -0.39
C ALA A 223 2.54 25.83 0.74
N VAL A 224 1.69 24.97 1.32
CA VAL A 224 0.74 25.34 2.37
C VAL A 224 1.42 25.58 3.72
N THR A 225 2.48 24.83 4.03
CA THR A 225 3.10 24.81 5.38
C THR A 225 4.46 25.49 5.44
N ASN A 226 4.86 26.16 4.36
CA ASN A 226 6.19 26.76 4.19
C ASN A 226 7.31 25.72 4.39
N HIS A 227 7.21 24.58 3.70
CA HIS A 227 8.14 23.45 3.78
C HIS A 227 8.23 22.85 5.20
N ALA A 228 7.09 22.62 5.87
CA ALA A 228 7.11 21.84 7.10
C ALA A 228 7.36 20.38 6.77
N ASN A 229 8.00 19.63 7.67
CA ASN A 229 8.15 18.20 7.47
C ASN A 229 6.76 17.54 7.50
N LEU A 230 6.48 16.71 6.50
CA LEU A 230 5.28 15.88 6.42
C LEU A 230 5.56 14.55 7.13
N ASP A 231 4.97 14.36 8.32
CA ASP A 231 4.96 13.06 8.97
C ASP A 231 3.95 12.14 8.26
N CYS A 232 4.48 11.17 7.52
CA CYS A 232 3.73 10.12 6.87
C CYS A 232 4.54 8.82 6.87
N ARG A 233 3.86 7.68 6.75
CA ARG A 233 4.50 6.37 6.61
C ARG A 233 4.14 5.74 5.28
N VAL A 234 5.13 5.15 4.65
CA VAL A 234 5.00 4.56 3.31
C VAL A 234 5.25 3.06 3.42
N PHE A 235 4.27 2.30 2.96
CA PHE A 235 4.33 0.86 2.74
C PHE A 235 4.48 0.60 1.23
N GLY A 236 4.64 -0.66 0.88
CA GLY A 236 5.00 -1.12 -0.45
C GLY A 236 6.51 -1.33 -0.57
N LYS A 237 6.93 -2.14 -1.54
CA LYS A 237 8.33 -2.27 -1.91
C LYS A 237 8.86 -0.90 -2.37
N PRO A 238 10.10 -0.49 -2.02
CA PRO A 238 11.17 -1.28 -1.39
C PRO A 238 11.20 -1.20 0.15
N TYR A 239 10.14 -0.72 0.82
CA TYR A 239 10.22 -0.41 2.25
C TYR A 239 10.25 -1.65 3.14
N GLN A 240 11.06 -1.56 4.19
CA GLN A 240 11.29 -2.59 5.21
C GLN A 240 9.97 -3.22 5.75
N PRO A 241 8.94 -2.46 6.18
CA PRO A 241 7.74 -3.07 6.75
C PRO A 241 6.99 -4.02 5.81
N THR A 242 7.05 -3.76 4.50
CA THR A 242 6.41 -4.63 3.50
C THR A 242 7.14 -5.95 3.34
N TYR A 243 8.48 -5.94 3.38
CA TYR A 243 9.27 -7.17 3.34
C TYR A 243 9.15 -7.96 4.66
N GLU A 244 9.06 -7.30 5.81
CA GLU A 244 8.77 -7.95 7.10
C GLU A 244 7.43 -8.68 7.07
N PHE A 245 6.39 -8.00 6.56
CA PHE A 245 5.07 -8.59 6.38
C PHE A 245 5.11 -9.78 5.41
N ALA A 246 5.78 -9.61 4.26
CA ALA A 246 5.92 -10.66 3.24
C ALA A 246 6.66 -11.89 3.78
N GLU A 247 7.75 -11.71 4.53
CA GLU A 247 8.48 -12.81 5.14
C GLU A 247 7.61 -13.55 6.17
N ASN A 248 6.88 -12.81 7.01
CA ASN A 248 5.96 -13.41 7.98
C ASN A 248 4.87 -14.25 7.27
N ARG A 249 4.30 -13.74 6.17
CA ARG A 249 3.34 -14.49 5.35
C ARG A 249 3.94 -15.74 4.73
N LEU A 250 5.14 -15.64 4.15
CA LEU A 250 5.85 -16.79 3.57
C LEU A 250 6.16 -17.85 4.64
N ARG A 251 6.55 -17.44 5.84
CA ARG A 251 6.78 -18.36 6.98
C ARG A 251 5.48 -19.03 7.44
N MET A 252 4.37 -18.29 7.52
CA MET A 252 3.06 -18.86 7.83
C MET A 252 2.62 -19.87 6.77
N HIS A 253 2.77 -19.54 5.48
CA HIS A 253 2.45 -20.43 4.38
C HIS A 253 3.29 -21.72 4.41
N ARG A 254 4.60 -21.60 4.64
CA ARG A 254 5.49 -22.76 4.85
C ARG A 254 5.01 -23.64 6.01
N LYS A 255 4.63 -23.05 7.16
CA LYS A 255 4.12 -23.80 8.31
C LYS A 255 2.85 -24.58 7.97
N GLN A 256 1.95 -23.99 7.20
CA GLN A 256 0.72 -24.65 6.74
C GLN A 256 1.02 -25.81 5.78
N MET A 257 1.95 -25.65 4.84
CA MET A 257 2.31 -26.70 3.87
C MET A 257 2.92 -27.95 4.52
N PHE A 258 3.78 -27.79 5.53
CA PHE A 258 4.56 -28.90 6.10
C PHE A 258 4.06 -29.41 7.46
N GLY A 259 3.05 -28.77 8.05
CA GLY A 259 2.23 -29.34 9.13
C GLY A 259 2.95 -29.73 10.44
N GLN A 260 4.00 -29.02 10.88
CA GLN A 260 4.73 -29.39 12.11
C GLN A 260 5.01 -28.24 13.09
N VAL A 261 4.92 -28.59 14.39
CA VAL A 261 5.53 -27.89 15.53
C VAL A 261 7.06 -28.02 15.38
N GLY A 262 7.77 -26.91 15.20
CA GLY A 262 9.24 -26.90 15.03
C GLY A 262 9.74 -26.07 13.84
N LEU A 263 8.86 -25.73 12.88
CA LEU A 263 9.17 -24.85 11.74
C LEU A 263 9.23 -23.35 12.11
N ASN A 264 9.76 -23.04 13.30
CA ASN A 264 10.07 -21.67 13.70
C ASN A 264 11.43 -21.20 13.14
N ASP A 265 12.25 -22.13 12.65
CA ASP A 265 13.51 -21.80 12.00
C ASP A 265 13.30 -20.79 10.86
N PRO A 266 14.22 -19.82 10.71
CA PRO A 266 14.15 -18.85 9.64
C PRO A 266 14.30 -19.51 8.28
N LEU A 267 13.80 -18.81 7.25
CA LEU A 267 14.01 -19.23 5.88
C LEU A 267 15.48 -18.97 5.54
N ARG A 268 16.27 -20.00 5.23
CA ARG A 268 17.70 -19.79 4.96
C ARG A 268 17.94 -18.75 3.85
N LYS A 269 17.26 -18.93 2.72
CA LYS A 269 17.30 -18.03 1.56
C LYS A 269 15.90 -17.74 1.06
N VAL A 270 15.63 -16.50 0.70
CA VAL A 270 14.41 -16.04 0.03
C VAL A 270 14.81 -15.34 -1.26
N TYR A 271 14.18 -15.69 -2.37
CA TYR A 271 14.48 -15.11 -3.68
C TYR A 271 13.34 -14.19 -4.09
N MET A 272 13.61 -12.89 -4.15
CA MET A 272 12.70 -11.91 -4.72
C MET A 272 12.88 -11.90 -6.22
N VAL A 273 11.85 -12.31 -6.97
CA VAL A 273 11.81 -12.25 -8.42
C VAL A 273 10.97 -11.03 -8.83
N GLY A 274 11.56 -10.11 -9.58
CA GLY A 274 10.87 -8.87 -9.97
C GLY A 274 11.50 -8.20 -11.17
N ASP A 275 10.79 -7.23 -11.73
CA ASP A 275 11.15 -6.54 -12.96
C ASP A 275 11.55 -5.07 -12.75
N ASN A 276 11.37 -4.55 -11.53
CA ASN A 276 11.65 -3.15 -11.22
C ASN A 276 12.87 -3.00 -10.28
N PRO A 277 13.99 -2.45 -10.76
CA PRO A 277 15.19 -2.22 -9.95
C PRO A 277 14.97 -1.36 -8.70
N GLU A 278 14.15 -0.30 -8.80
CA GLU A 278 13.88 0.67 -7.72
C GLU A 278 12.93 0.12 -6.64
N SER A 279 12.24 -1.00 -6.92
CA SER A 279 11.20 -1.56 -6.05
C SER A 279 11.57 -2.97 -5.59
N ASP A 280 11.62 -3.94 -6.51
CA ASP A 280 11.85 -5.35 -6.18
C ASP A 280 13.31 -5.61 -5.76
N ILE A 281 14.25 -5.06 -6.53
CA ILE A 281 15.68 -5.30 -6.34
C ILE A 281 16.21 -4.47 -5.19
N ALA A 282 15.90 -3.17 -5.17
CA ALA A 282 16.21 -2.27 -4.05
C ALA A 282 15.69 -2.83 -2.72
N GLY A 283 14.43 -3.29 -2.70
CA GLY A 283 13.81 -3.83 -1.50
C GLY A 283 14.47 -5.11 -1.02
N ALA A 284 14.71 -6.07 -1.92
CA ALA A 284 15.36 -7.33 -1.54
C ALA A 284 16.82 -7.13 -1.08
N ASN A 285 17.56 -6.22 -1.70
CA ASN A 285 18.93 -5.90 -1.32
C ASN A 285 19.01 -5.12 0.01
N GLY A 286 18.04 -4.23 0.26
CA GLY A 286 18.01 -3.37 1.44
C GLY A 286 17.35 -4.01 2.67
N TYR A 287 16.58 -5.07 2.47
CA TYR A 287 15.80 -5.70 3.53
C TYR A 287 16.69 -6.36 4.60
N ARG A 288 16.46 -6.00 5.86
CA ARG A 288 17.09 -6.66 7.00
C ARG A 288 16.08 -7.57 7.69
N SER A 289 16.14 -8.86 7.37
CA SER A 289 15.26 -9.86 7.97
C SER A 289 15.42 -9.91 9.49
N PRO A 290 14.36 -9.67 10.29
CA PRO A 290 14.41 -9.84 11.74
C PRO A 290 14.56 -11.31 12.16
N HIS A 291 14.29 -12.25 11.23
CA HIS A 291 14.47 -13.68 11.46
C HIS A 291 15.85 -14.19 10.99
N GLY A 292 16.68 -13.36 10.37
CA GLY A 292 17.99 -13.78 9.82
C GLY A 292 17.96 -14.48 8.46
N SER A 293 16.85 -14.42 7.71
CA SER A 293 16.77 -14.93 6.33
C SER A 293 17.62 -14.12 5.34
N GLU A 294 18.38 -14.79 4.48
CA GLU A 294 19.13 -14.15 3.39
C GLU A 294 18.20 -13.86 2.21
N TRP A 295 18.03 -12.60 1.83
CA TRP A 295 17.25 -12.24 0.64
C TRP A 295 18.16 -12.02 -0.56
N LYS A 296 17.78 -12.63 -1.69
CA LYS A 296 18.47 -12.51 -2.98
C LYS A 296 17.51 -11.93 -4.01
N SER A 297 18.03 -11.08 -4.89
CA SER A 297 17.26 -10.33 -5.88
C SER A 297 17.51 -10.87 -7.28
N LEU A 298 16.47 -11.33 -7.96
CA LEU A 298 16.52 -11.86 -9.33
C LEU A 298 15.71 -10.94 -10.24
N LEU A 299 16.43 -10.21 -11.10
CA LEU A 299 15.83 -9.25 -12.03
C LEU A 299 15.44 -9.95 -13.33
N VAL A 300 14.17 -9.87 -13.70
CA VAL A 300 13.65 -10.39 -14.98
C VAL A 300 13.61 -9.31 -16.06
N ARG A 301 13.73 -9.71 -17.33
CA ARG A 301 13.72 -8.79 -18.50
C ARG A 301 12.32 -8.55 -19.09
N THR A 302 11.27 -9.08 -18.48
CA THR A 302 9.90 -9.06 -19.04
C THR A 302 9.03 -7.90 -18.54
N GLY A 303 9.61 -6.79 -18.06
CA GLY A 303 8.85 -5.74 -17.40
C GLY A 303 9.51 -4.36 -17.44
N VAL A 304 9.49 -3.63 -16.32
CA VAL A 304 9.95 -2.23 -16.22
C VAL A 304 11.42 -2.07 -16.64
N TYR A 305 12.28 -3.01 -16.24
CA TYR A 305 13.68 -3.00 -16.63
C TYR A 305 13.84 -3.18 -18.14
N GLN A 306 14.57 -2.25 -18.76
CA GLN A 306 14.86 -2.27 -20.19
C GLN A 306 16.22 -2.91 -20.46
N GLU A 307 16.24 -3.89 -21.36
CA GLU A 307 17.48 -4.52 -21.78
C GLU A 307 18.46 -3.50 -22.39
N GLY A 308 19.74 -3.64 -22.05
CA GLY A 308 20.80 -2.71 -22.47
C GLY A 308 20.97 -1.49 -21.57
N THR A 309 20.16 -1.36 -20.52
CA THR A 309 20.34 -0.32 -19.48
C THR A 309 21.04 -0.87 -18.24
N GLU A 310 21.71 -0.01 -17.48
CA GLU A 310 22.25 -0.39 -16.17
C GLU A 310 21.13 -0.29 -15.12
N PRO A 311 20.83 -1.37 -14.37
CA PRO A 311 19.85 -1.31 -13.30
C PRO A 311 20.30 -0.33 -12.21
N ALA A 312 19.37 0.49 -11.68
CA ALA A 312 19.66 1.41 -10.58
C ALA A 312 20.18 0.71 -9.30
N HIS A 313 19.87 -0.58 -9.14
CA HIS A 313 20.37 -1.43 -8.07
C HIS A 313 20.87 -2.75 -8.65
N THR A 314 22.10 -3.15 -8.30
CA THR A 314 22.70 -4.40 -8.76
C THR A 314 21.94 -5.62 -8.21
N PRO A 315 21.31 -6.44 -9.05
CA PRO A 315 20.65 -7.65 -8.61
C PRO A 315 21.67 -8.78 -8.36
N THR A 316 21.25 -9.83 -7.64
CA THR A 316 22.04 -11.06 -7.50
C THR A 316 22.23 -11.75 -8.85
N ALA A 317 21.19 -11.77 -9.68
CA ALA A 317 21.27 -12.22 -11.07
C ALA A 317 20.24 -11.51 -11.96
N ILE A 318 20.54 -11.42 -13.25
CA ILE A 318 19.61 -10.96 -14.29
C ILE A 318 19.29 -12.16 -15.17
N VAL A 319 18.00 -12.42 -15.39
CA VAL A 319 17.50 -13.60 -16.11
C VAL A 319 16.37 -13.21 -17.06
N ASP A 320 16.09 -14.05 -18.05
CA ASP A 320 15.17 -13.69 -19.13
C ASP A 320 13.70 -13.63 -18.67
N GLY A 321 13.31 -14.50 -17.73
CA GLY A 321 11.95 -14.54 -17.22
C GLY A 321 11.82 -15.29 -15.90
N VAL A 322 10.56 -15.43 -15.45
CA VAL A 322 10.24 -16.05 -14.15
C VAL A 322 10.63 -17.53 -14.09
N GLN A 323 10.63 -18.24 -15.22
CA GLN A 323 11.01 -19.65 -15.25
C GLN A 323 12.51 -19.83 -14.99
N GLU A 324 13.32 -19.03 -15.66
CA GLU A 324 14.77 -18.98 -15.53
C GLU A 324 15.17 -18.50 -14.13
N ALA A 325 14.44 -17.52 -13.57
CA ALA A 325 14.63 -17.07 -12.19
C ALA A 325 14.45 -18.21 -11.17
N VAL A 326 13.39 -19.00 -11.31
CA VAL A 326 13.12 -20.14 -10.41
C VAL A 326 14.17 -21.23 -10.57
N GLN A 327 14.60 -21.54 -11.79
CA GLN A 327 15.68 -22.50 -12.04
C GLN A 327 16.98 -22.05 -11.37
N TRP A 328 17.36 -20.79 -11.56
CA TRP A 328 18.53 -20.18 -10.92
C TRP A 328 18.45 -20.25 -9.39
N ALA A 329 17.30 -19.90 -8.82
CA ALA A 329 17.08 -19.92 -7.37
C ALA A 329 17.22 -21.33 -6.77
N VAL A 330 16.70 -22.35 -7.47
CA VAL A 330 16.82 -23.75 -7.05
C VAL A 330 18.27 -24.23 -7.11
N GLU A 331 19.02 -23.85 -8.14
CA GLU A 331 20.44 -24.17 -8.26
C GLU A 331 21.30 -23.50 -7.18
N ASP A 332 21.07 -22.21 -6.91
CA ASP A 332 21.75 -21.49 -5.82
C ASP A 332 21.39 -22.03 -4.44
N ALA A 333 20.14 -22.46 -4.24
CA ALA A 333 19.71 -23.07 -3.00
C ALA A 333 20.41 -24.41 -2.73
N ARG A 334 20.83 -25.15 -3.77
CA ARG A 334 21.55 -26.43 -3.62
C ARG A 334 23.02 -26.26 -3.27
N LYS A 335 23.62 -25.10 -3.57
CA LYS A 335 24.99 -24.78 -3.17
C LYS A 335 24.98 -24.52 -1.65
N GLN A 336 25.64 -25.42 -0.92
CA GLN A 336 25.75 -25.39 0.54
C GLN A 336 26.63 -24.22 0.98
#